data_AF-A0A1I7JEU4-F1
#
_entry.id   AF-A0A1I7JEU4-F1
#
_cell.length_a   1.000
_cell.length_b   1.000
_cell.length_c   1.000
_cell.angle_alpha   90.00
_cell.angle_beta   90.00
_cell.angle_gamma   90.00
#
_symmetry.space_group_name_H-M   'P 1'
#
loop_
_entity.id
_entity.type
_entity.pdbx_description
1 polymer ?
#
loop_
_entity_poly.entity_id
_entity_poly.type
_entity_poly.pdbx_seq_one_letter_code
_entity_poly.pdbx_strand_id
1 'polypeptide(L)' 'MISLDKSRYLGKEDYEIELETENIEADRKFLNNLFCENNIEVFGENKSKLKRFIEVLMKNI' A
#
# COMPACT_ATOMS: atom_id res chain seq x y z
N MET A 1 13.72 2.53 3.39
CA MET A 1 13.67 2.62 1.91
C MET A 1 12.22 2.83 1.49
N ILE A 2 11.92 3.72 0.54
CA ILE A 2 10.55 3.89 0.01
C ILE A 2 10.38 3.00 -1.22
N SER A 3 9.31 2.20 -1.27
CA SER A 3 8.87 1.47 -2.46
C SER A 3 7.57 2.08 -3.01
N LEU A 4 7.49 2.12 -4.34
CA LEU A 4 6.30 2.50 -5.09
C LEU A 4 5.90 1.30 -5.93
N ASP A 5 4.85 0.61 -5.53
CA ASP A 5 4.48 -0.66 -6.14
C ASP A 5 3.22 -0.53 -6.98
N LYS A 6 3.28 -1.12 -8.17
CA LYS A 6 2.14 -1.39 -9.01
C LYS A 6 1.90 -2.90 -9.05
N SER A 7 0.82 -3.37 -8.44
CA SER A 7 0.50 -4.80 -8.37
C SER A 7 -0.64 -5.14 -9.32
N ARG A 8 -0.50 -6.26 -10.04
CA ARG A 8 -1.53 -6.80 -10.95
C ARG A 8 -1.79 -8.26 -10.63
N TYR A 9 -3.03 -8.61 -10.37
CA TYR A 9 -3.41 -9.98 -10.08
C TYR A 9 -4.90 -10.22 -10.36
N LEU A 10 -5.22 -11.34 -11.04
CA LEU A 10 -6.59 -11.79 -11.30
C LEU A 10 -7.51 -10.69 -11.90
N GLY A 11 -6.99 -9.91 -12.85
CA GLY A 11 -7.72 -8.81 -13.49
C GLY A 11 -7.86 -7.54 -12.64
N LYS A 12 -7.37 -7.53 -11.39
CA LYS A 12 -7.29 -6.35 -10.52
C LYS A 12 -5.91 -5.67 -10.63
N GLU A 13 -5.91 -4.35 -10.49
CA GLU A 13 -4.71 -3.52 -10.39
C GLU A 13 -4.82 -2.62 -9.15
N ASP A 14 -3.75 -2.53 -8.37
CA ASP A 14 -3.64 -1.58 -7.24
C ASP A 14 -2.24 -0.96 -7.13
N TYR A 15 -2.17 0.11 -6.35
CA TYR A 15 -0.98 0.93 -6.14
C TYR A 15 -0.73 1.05 -4.64
N GLU A 16 0.53 0.95 -4.23
CA GLU A 16 0.91 0.95 -2.82
C GLU A 16 2.23 1.71 -2.64
N ILE A 17 2.33 2.44 -1.51
CA ILE A 17 3.55 3.12 -1.08
C ILE A 17 3.94 2.51 0.25
N GLU A 18 5.11 1.88 0.33
CA GLU A 18 5.62 1.29 1.58
C GLU A 18 6.93 1.97 1.97
N LEU A 19 7.16 2.06 3.28
CA LEU A 19 8.41 2.56 3.84
C LEU A 19 8.95 1.52 4.81
N GLU A 20 10.08 0.92 4.45
CA GLU A 20 10.86 0.12 5.40
C GLU A 20 11.43 1.04 6.47
N THR A 21 11.14 0.73 7.74
CA THR A 21 11.37 1.59 8.89
C THR A 21 12.01 0.82 10.05
N GLU A 22 12.97 1.46 10.72
CA GLU A 22 13.49 1.06 12.03
C GLU A 22 12.87 1.90 13.17
N ASN A 23 12.22 3.02 12.82
CA ASN A 23 11.54 3.94 13.73
C ASN A 23 10.14 4.32 13.21
N ILE A 24 9.15 3.52 13.62
CA ILE A 24 7.77 3.58 13.12
C ILE A 24 7.13 4.96 13.33
N GLU A 25 7.42 5.65 14.43
CA GLU A 25 6.76 6.92 14.77
C GLU A 25 7.22 8.06 13.86
N ALA A 26 8.55 8.19 13.69
CA ALA A 26 9.14 9.22 12.83
C ALA A 26 8.74 9.01 11.36
N ASP A 27 8.81 7.77 10.88
CA ASP A 27 8.60 7.43 9.48
C ASP A 27 7.12 7.49 9.08
N ARG A 28 6.20 7.22 10.02
CA ARG A 28 4.77 7.46 9.80
C ARG A 28 4.48 8.95 9.60
N LYS A 29 5.08 9.82 10.43
CA LYS A 29 4.92 11.27 10.29
C LYS A 29 5.46 11.75 8.94
N PHE A 30 6.62 11.23 8.54
CA PHE A 30 7.21 11.52 7.24
C PHE A 30 6.28 11.12 6.08
N LEU A 31 5.73 9.89 6.07
CA LEU A 31 4.80 9.44 5.02
C LEU A 31 3.52 10.28 4.98
N ASN A 32 2.94 10.63 6.14
CA ASN A 32 1.75 11.47 6.18
C ASN A 32 1.99 12.86 5.60
N ASN A 33 3.15 13.46 5.91
CA ASN A 33 3.54 14.74 5.33
C ASN A 33 3.73 14.63 3.82
N LEU A 34 4.43 13.59 3.35
CA LEU A 34 4.63 13.31 1.93
C LEU A 34 3.28 13.23 1.19
N PHE A 35 2.30 12.53 1.76
CA PHE A 35 0.98 12.41 1.16
C PHE A 35 0.23 13.74 1.14
N CYS A 36 0.28 14.50 2.23
CA CYS A 36 -0.39 15.81 2.32
C CYS A 36 0.21 16.84 1.35
N GLU A 37 1.53 16.98 1.33
CA GLU A 37 2.25 17.95 0.49
C GLU A 37 2.05 17.69 -1.00
N ASN A 38 1.87 16.42 -1.39
CA ASN A 38 1.71 16.01 -2.78
C ASN A 38 0.26 15.71 -3.18
N ASN A 39 -0.72 15.99 -2.30
CA ASN A 39 -2.14 15.70 -2.51
C ASN A 39 -2.38 14.24 -2.94
N ILE A 40 -1.67 13.30 -2.30
CA ILE A 40 -1.82 11.87 -2.54
C ILE A 40 -2.95 11.36 -1.65
N GLU A 41 -4.03 10.92 -2.27
CA GLU A 41 -5.14 10.30 -1.55
C GLU A 41 -4.80 8.85 -1.21
N VAL A 42 -4.85 8.50 0.09
CA VAL A 42 -4.60 7.14 0.57
C VAL A 42 -5.92 6.48 0.92
N PHE A 43 -6.22 5.37 0.24
CA PHE A 43 -7.46 4.63 0.41
C PHE A 43 -7.21 3.15 0.74
N GLY A 44 -8.17 2.56 1.45
CA GLY A 44 -8.19 1.13 1.73
C GLY A 44 -7.54 0.73 3.05
N GLU A 45 -7.78 -0.52 3.43
CA GLU A 45 -7.14 -1.13 4.61
C GLU A 45 -5.73 -1.58 4.26
N ASN A 46 -4.79 -1.40 5.21
CA ASN A 46 -3.42 -1.87 5.07
C ASN A 46 -3.36 -3.40 5.17
N LYS A 47 -3.54 -4.09 4.04
CA LYS A 47 -3.42 -5.55 3.90
C LYS A 47 -2.24 -5.88 3.00
N SER A 48 -1.45 -6.89 3.37
CA SER A 48 -0.34 -7.34 2.51
C SER A 48 -0.81 -7.78 1.11
N LYS A 49 0.05 -7.63 0.11
CA LYS A 49 -0.19 -8.05 -1.28
C LYS A 49 -0.74 -9.49 -1.38
N LEU A 50 -0.18 -10.41 -0.59
CA LEU A 50 -0.65 -11.82 -0.53
C LEU A 50 -2.08 -11.93 0.00
N LYS A 51 -2.45 -11.18 1.04
CA LYS A 51 -3.82 -11.18 1.57
C LYS A 51 -4.79 -10.64 0.53
N ARG A 52 -4.44 -9.54 -0.15
CA ARG A 52 -5.26 -8.96 -1.23
C ARG A 52 -5.45 -9.95 -2.38
N PHE A 53 -4.39 -10.66 -2.77
CA PHE A 53 -4.45 -11.72 -3.77
C PHE A 53 -5.41 -12.85 -3.37
N ILE A 54 -5.25 -13.41 -2.17
CA ILE A 54 -6.09 -14.52 -1.68
C ILE A 54 -7.56 -14.10 -1.62
N GLU A 55 -7.86 -12.88 -1.17
CA GLU A 55 -9.24 -12.37 -1.12
C GLU A 55 -9.88 -12.27 -2.52
N VAL A 56 -9.11 -11.90 -3.54
CA VAL A 56 -9.62 -11.91 -4.93
C VAL A 56 -9.74 -13.34 -5.43
N LEU A 57 -8.77 -14.21 -5.15
CA LEU A 57 -8.80 -15.62 -5.57
C LEU A 57 -10.04 -16.34 -5.03
N MET A 58 -10.34 -16.20 -3.73
CA MET A 58 -11.50 -16.84 -3.09
C MET A 58 -12.86 -16.30 -3.58
N LYS A 59 -12.90 -15.13 -4.22
CA LYS A 59 -14.14 -14.59 -4.83
C LYS A 59 -14.39 -15.13 -6.23
N ASN A 60 -13.39 -15.75 -6.86
CA ASN A 60 -13.45 -16.27 -8.23
C ASN A 60 -13.50 -17.81 -8.30
N ILE A 61 -13.63 -18.47 -7.14
CA ILE A 61 -13.88 -19.91 -6.97
C ILE A 61 -15.31 -20.06 -6.47
#